data_AF-A0A5B6WZ64-F1
#
_entry.id   AF-A0A5B6WZ64-F1
#
_cell.length_a   1.000
_cell.length_b   1.000
_cell.length_c   1.000
_cell.angle_alpha   90.00
_cell.angle_beta   90.00
_cell.angle_gamma   90.00
#
_symmetry.space_group_name_H-M   'P 1'
#
loop_
_entity.id
_entity.type
_entity.pdbx_description
1 polymer ?
#
loop_
_entity_poly.entity_id
_entity_poly.type
_entity_poly.pdbx_seq_one_letter_code
_entity_poly.pdbx_strand_id
1 'polypeptide(L)'
;MFRSVARSAAGKHLLRRGYATESVPDRKVAVLGTAGGIGQPLALLMKLNPLVSRLALYDITNTPGVAADVSHVNTRSEVAGYVGEDQLKQALEGCDVVIIPAGVPRKPGMTRDDLFNINAGIVKSLCAAIAKDCPNMNWIDNWLLLNELLIHVRLGKNGVEEVMGLGPLSDYEQAGLESLKPELKASIEKGIKFANQN
;
A
#
# COMPACT_ATOMS: atom_id res chain seq x y z
N MET A 1 64.69 30.44 -31.42
CA MET A 1 63.93 30.91 -32.59
C MET A 1 62.47 31.06 -32.18
N PHE A 2 61.82 32.14 -32.64
CA PHE A 2 60.62 32.79 -32.08
C PHE A 2 59.25 32.16 -32.45
N ARG A 3 58.24 32.45 -31.59
CA ARG A 3 56.76 32.58 -31.83
C ARG A 3 55.97 31.27 -32.05
N SER A 4 54.71 31.08 -31.63
CA SER A 4 53.59 32.01 -31.43
C SER A 4 52.51 31.40 -30.52
N VAL A 5 51.71 32.26 -29.87
CA VAL A 5 50.49 31.98 -29.09
C VAL A 5 49.32 31.62 -30.03
N ALA A 6 48.41 30.75 -29.59
CA ALA A 6 46.98 30.83 -29.92
C ALA A 6 46.13 30.28 -28.76
N ARG A 7 45.40 31.18 -28.09
CA ARG A 7 44.16 30.84 -27.36
C ARG A 7 43.03 30.75 -28.40
N SER A 8 42.15 29.76 -28.27
CA SER A 8 40.82 29.74 -28.90
C SER A 8 39.89 28.97 -27.96
N ALA A 9 39.11 29.68 -27.13
CA ALA A 9 37.74 30.17 -27.38
C ALA A 9 36.69 29.11 -27.06
N ALA A 10 35.80 29.49 -26.13
CA ALA A 10 34.72 28.69 -25.58
C ALA A 10 33.82 28.09 -26.67
N GLY A 11 33.63 26.78 -26.61
CA GLY A 11 32.69 26.03 -27.44
C GLY A 11 31.59 25.42 -26.59
N LYS A 12 30.60 26.25 -26.23
CA LYS A 12 29.20 25.95 -25.91
C LYS A 12 28.94 24.58 -25.28
N HIS A 13 28.63 24.61 -23.97
CA HIS A 13 27.75 23.64 -23.32
C HIS A 13 26.66 23.16 -24.30
N LEU A 14 26.78 21.92 -24.76
CA LEU A 14 25.64 21.15 -25.22
C LEU A 14 24.81 20.86 -23.96
N LEU A 15 24.00 21.84 -23.54
CA LEU A 15 22.84 21.55 -22.71
C LEU A 15 21.93 20.71 -23.60
N ARG A 16 22.15 19.39 -23.57
CA ARG A 16 21.20 18.41 -24.09
C ARG A 16 19.91 18.70 -23.34
N ARG A 17 18.96 19.32 -24.04
CA ARG A 17 17.62 19.57 -23.53
C ARG A 17 17.02 18.20 -23.23
N GLY A 18 17.11 17.78 -21.97
CA GLY A 18 16.39 16.60 -21.50
C GLY A 18 14.92 16.88 -21.77
N TYR A 19 14.27 16.02 -22.52
CA TYR A 19 12.82 15.98 -22.49
C TYR A 19 12.48 15.69 -21.03
N ALA A 20 12.03 16.71 -20.30
CA ALA A 20 11.47 16.49 -18.98
C ALA A 20 10.23 15.63 -19.21
N THR A 21 10.36 14.33 -18.97
CA THR A 21 9.19 13.50 -18.66
C THR A 21 8.48 14.21 -17.50
N GLU A 22 7.15 14.26 -17.51
CA GLU A 22 6.40 14.73 -16.34
C GLU A 22 7.02 14.12 -15.08
N SER A 23 7.19 14.93 -14.03
CA SER A 23 7.70 14.42 -12.76
C SER A 23 6.73 13.36 -12.26
N VAL A 24 7.05 12.10 -12.48
CA VAL A 24 6.20 11.01 -12.02
C VAL A 24 6.13 11.13 -10.50
N PRO A 25 4.93 11.21 -9.90
CA PRO A 25 4.77 11.57 -8.50
C PRO A 25 5.66 10.73 -7.58
N ASP A 26 6.27 11.37 -6.58
CA ASP A 26 6.99 10.70 -5.51
C ASP A 26 5.94 10.15 -4.55
N ARG A 27 5.56 8.87 -4.72
CA ARG A 27 4.58 8.20 -3.87
C ARG A 27 5.23 7.08 -3.08
N LYS A 28 5.05 7.15 -1.76
CA LYS A 28 5.37 6.05 -0.85
C LYS A 28 4.12 5.20 -0.62
N VAL A 29 4.23 3.91 -0.94
CA VAL A 29 3.21 2.90 -0.66
C VAL A 29 3.71 1.99 0.44
N ALA A 30 2.92 1.77 1.50
CA ALA A 30 3.16 0.70 2.45
C ALA A 30 2.22 -0.48 2.20
N VAL A 31 2.76 -1.69 2.28
CA VAL A 31 1.98 -2.93 2.26
C VAL A 31 2.15 -3.60 3.62
N LEU A 32 1.06 -3.79 4.36
CA LEU A 32 1.05 -4.37 5.71
C LEU A 32 0.54 -5.81 5.66
N GLY A 33 1.41 -6.79 5.94
CA GLY A 33 1.12 -8.22 5.79
C GLY A 33 1.87 -8.88 4.63
N THR A 34 3.10 -8.42 4.37
CA THR A 34 3.89 -8.77 3.17
C THR A 34 4.50 -10.16 3.19
N ALA A 35 4.61 -10.81 4.34
CA ALA A 35 5.09 -12.19 4.41
C ALA A 35 4.00 -13.21 4.00
N GLY A 36 2.73 -12.79 3.98
CA GLY A 36 1.59 -13.62 3.60
C GLY A 36 1.48 -13.91 2.11
N GLY A 37 0.64 -14.90 1.75
CA GLY A 37 0.47 -15.35 0.36
C GLY A 37 -0.12 -14.31 -0.60
N ILE A 38 -0.84 -13.30 -0.08
CA ILE A 38 -1.34 -12.16 -0.87
C ILE A 38 -0.31 -11.01 -0.87
N GLY A 39 0.35 -10.78 0.27
CA GLY A 39 1.27 -9.67 0.45
C GLY A 39 2.49 -9.72 -0.46
N GLN A 40 3.08 -10.91 -0.66
CA GLN A 40 4.24 -11.07 -1.54
C GLN A 40 3.97 -10.72 -3.02
N PRO A 41 2.94 -11.29 -3.69
CA PRO A 41 2.64 -10.90 -5.07
C PRO A 41 2.21 -9.44 -5.17
N LEU A 42 1.48 -8.91 -4.17
CA LEU A 42 1.12 -7.49 -4.14
C LEU A 42 2.36 -6.58 -4.04
N ALA A 43 3.36 -6.95 -3.24
CA ALA A 43 4.62 -6.21 -3.16
C ALA A 43 5.33 -6.14 -4.51
N LEU A 44 5.35 -7.25 -5.26
CA LEU A 44 5.90 -7.28 -6.62
C LEU A 44 5.10 -6.39 -7.58
N LEU A 45 3.77 -6.44 -7.53
CA LEU A 45 2.92 -5.58 -8.37
C LEU A 45 3.15 -4.09 -8.08
N MET A 46 3.29 -3.71 -6.81
CA MET A 46 3.59 -2.34 -6.42
C MET A 46 4.99 -1.91 -6.86
N LYS A 47 5.99 -2.79 -6.76
CA LYS A 47 7.36 -2.54 -7.24
C LYS A 47 7.43 -2.30 -8.76
N LEU A 48 6.55 -2.93 -9.53
CA LEU A 48 6.44 -2.77 -10.98
C LEU A 48 5.62 -1.54 -11.40
N ASN A 49 4.85 -0.95 -10.48
CA ASN A 49 4.02 0.20 -10.79
C ASN A 49 4.88 1.46 -10.96
N PRO A 50 4.88 2.13 -12.14
CA PRO A 50 5.69 3.31 -12.37
C PRO A 50 5.32 4.49 -11.46
N LEU A 51 4.09 4.52 -10.93
CA LEU A 51 3.62 5.57 -10.01
C LEU A 51 4.16 5.43 -8.59
N VAL A 52 4.78 4.30 -8.25
CA VAL A 52 5.37 4.04 -6.93
C VAL A 52 6.87 4.34 -7.02
N SER A 53 7.35 5.22 -6.13
CA SER A 53 8.78 5.56 -6.01
C SER A 53 9.40 4.95 -4.76
N ARG A 54 8.62 4.74 -3.70
CA ARG A 54 9.07 4.08 -2.46
C ARG A 54 8.06 3.03 -2.02
N LEU A 55 8.54 1.86 -1.68
CA LEU A 55 7.74 0.73 -1.24
C LEU A 55 8.21 0.31 0.16
N ALA A 56 7.36 0.52 1.15
CA ALA A 56 7.56 0.03 2.51
C ALA A 56 6.83 -1.31 2.66
N LEU A 57 7.59 -2.37 2.91
CA LEU A 57 7.04 -3.69 3.19
C LEU A 57 7.03 -3.89 4.69
N TYR A 58 5.88 -4.25 5.25
CA TYR A 58 5.73 -4.51 6.68
C TYR A 58 5.10 -5.88 6.91
N ASP A 59 5.55 -6.54 7.97
CA ASP A 59 4.92 -7.73 8.55
C ASP A 59 5.42 -7.90 9.99
N ILE A 60 4.74 -8.74 10.77
CA ILE A 60 5.21 -9.16 12.09
C ILE A 60 6.42 -10.10 11.97
N THR A 61 6.60 -10.79 10.84
CA THR A 61 7.69 -11.75 10.63
C THR A 61 8.25 -11.72 9.21
N ASN A 62 9.53 -12.07 9.04
CA ASN A 62 10.17 -12.38 7.75
C ASN A 62 10.13 -11.31 6.64
N THR A 63 9.78 -10.06 6.94
CA THR A 63 9.74 -8.98 5.95
C THR A 63 11.07 -8.63 5.28
N PRO A 64 12.23 -8.63 5.98
CA PRO A 64 13.50 -8.24 5.36
C PRO A 64 13.91 -9.14 4.20
N GLY A 65 13.57 -10.43 4.25
CA GLY A 65 13.80 -11.36 3.13
C GLY A 65 12.94 -11.02 1.92
N VAL A 66 11.64 -10.77 2.13
CA VAL A 66 10.72 -10.33 1.07
C VAL A 66 11.20 -9.01 0.44
N ALA A 67 11.64 -8.05 1.26
CA ALA A 67 12.17 -6.79 0.77
C ALA A 67 13.45 -6.98 -0.06
N ALA A 68 14.36 -7.86 0.36
CA ALA A 68 15.57 -8.17 -0.41
C ALA A 68 15.21 -8.75 -1.79
N ASP A 69 14.30 -9.72 -1.85
CA ASP A 69 13.86 -10.34 -3.10
C ASP A 69 13.21 -9.30 -4.05
N VAL A 70 12.31 -8.47 -3.52
CA VAL A 70 11.62 -7.44 -4.32
C VAL A 70 12.57 -6.33 -4.76
N SER A 71 13.60 -6.00 -3.95
CA SER A 71 14.57 -4.94 -4.26
C SER A 71 15.43 -5.24 -5.50
N HIS A 72 15.64 -6.51 -5.82
CA HIS A 72 16.41 -6.93 -7.01
C HIS A 72 15.69 -6.66 -8.33
N VAL A 73 14.39 -6.38 -8.30
CA VAL A 73 13.64 -6.03 -9.52
C VAL A 73 14.08 -4.63 -9.97
N ASN A 74 14.63 -4.56 -11.19
CA ASN A 74 15.24 -3.34 -11.73
C ASN A 74 14.17 -2.32 -12.17
N THR A 75 13.58 -1.63 -11.18
CA THR A 75 12.68 -0.49 -11.36
C THR A 75 13.15 0.69 -10.51
N ARG A 76 12.64 1.89 -10.80
CA ARG A 76 12.96 3.10 -10.06
C ARG A 76 12.54 3.08 -8.59
N SER A 77 11.62 2.18 -8.20
CA SER A 77 11.04 2.16 -6.87
C SER A 77 12.05 1.64 -5.84
N GLU A 78 12.31 2.39 -4.79
CA GLU A 78 13.13 1.92 -3.67
C GLU A 78 12.29 1.04 -2.74
N VAL A 79 12.89 -0.01 -2.17
CA VAL A 79 12.19 -0.96 -1.30
C VAL A 79 12.85 -0.99 0.07
N ALA A 80 12.06 -0.88 1.13
CA ALA A 80 12.50 -1.05 2.51
C ALA A 80 11.61 -2.07 3.23
N GLY A 81 12.22 -2.97 3.98
CA GLY A 81 11.54 -3.98 4.79
C GLY A 81 11.53 -3.61 6.27
N TYR A 82 10.36 -3.76 6.90
CA TYR A 82 10.11 -3.45 8.31
C TYR A 82 9.48 -4.67 8.99
N VAL A 83 9.99 -5.03 10.16
CA VAL A 83 9.59 -6.24 10.88
C VAL A 83 9.30 -5.96 12.35
N GLY A 84 8.20 -6.55 12.82
CA GLY A 84 7.77 -6.43 14.21
C GLY A 84 7.07 -5.11 14.52
N GLU A 85 6.31 -5.09 15.60
CA GLU A 85 5.45 -3.95 15.98
C GLU A 85 6.24 -2.63 16.13
N ASP A 86 7.47 -2.70 16.64
CA ASP A 86 8.35 -1.54 16.87
C ASP A 86 8.73 -0.80 15.57
N GLN A 87 8.65 -1.47 14.42
CA GLN A 87 9.00 -0.89 13.12
C GLN A 87 7.77 -0.48 12.30
N LEU A 88 6.54 -0.73 12.79
CA LEU A 88 5.32 -0.35 12.08
C LEU A 88 5.26 1.15 11.79
N LYS A 89 5.61 1.96 12.79
CA LYS A 89 5.67 3.42 12.63
C LYS A 89 6.59 3.84 11.49
N GLN A 90 7.79 3.25 11.40
CA GLN A 90 8.78 3.57 10.37
C GLN A 90 8.29 3.17 8.97
N ALA A 91 7.57 2.04 8.87
CA ALA A 91 6.93 1.64 7.62
C ALA A 91 5.90 2.68 7.17
N LEU A 92 5.10 3.20 8.11
CA LEU A 92 4.03 4.14 7.86
C LEU A 92 4.51 5.56 7.57
N GLU A 93 5.55 6.05 8.25
CA GLU A 93 6.00 7.46 8.17
C GLU A 93 6.12 8.00 6.73
N GLY A 94 5.31 9.01 6.40
CA GLY A 94 5.31 9.65 5.09
C GLY A 94 4.70 8.81 3.96
N CYS A 95 3.87 7.82 4.27
CA CYS A 95 3.10 7.10 3.25
C CYS A 95 2.02 7.98 2.63
N ASP A 96 1.79 7.76 1.33
CA ASP A 96 0.66 8.32 0.61
C ASP A 96 -0.50 7.32 0.52
N VAL A 97 -0.15 6.03 0.44
CA VAL A 97 -1.07 4.89 0.32
C VAL A 97 -0.64 3.79 1.28
N VAL A 98 -1.59 3.22 2.01
CA VAL A 98 -1.37 1.99 2.80
C VAL A 98 -2.32 0.91 2.33
N ILE A 99 -1.77 -0.26 2.00
CA ILE A 99 -2.52 -1.44 1.60
C ILE A 99 -2.43 -2.49 2.71
N ILE A 100 -3.56 -3.05 3.15
CA ILE A 100 -3.63 -3.99 4.28
C ILE A 100 -4.09 -5.38 3.79
N PRO A 101 -3.19 -6.22 3.24
CA PRO A 101 -3.45 -7.65 3.06
C PRO A 101 -3.31 -8.48 4.34
N ALA A 102 -2.89 -7.88 5.47
CA ALA A 102 -2.64 -8.57 6.72
C ALA A 102 -3.87 -9.35 7.23
N GLY A 103 -3.63 -10.60 7.58
CA GLY A 103 -4.62 -11.49 8.16
C GLY A 103 -4.05 -12.90 8.27
N VAL A 104 -4.70 -13.73 9.08
CA VAL A 104 -4.36 -15.15 9.15
C VAL A 104 -5.18 -15.93 8.14
N PRO A 105 -4.57 -16.92 7.45
CA PRO A 105 -5.33 -17.85 6.63
C PRO A 105 -6.22 -18.71 7.52
N ARG A 106 -7.35 -19.16 6.97
CA ARG A 106 -8.25 -20.06 7.68
C ARG A 106 -7.53 -21.38 7.99
N LYS A 107 -7.46 -21.76 9.27
CA LYS A 107 -6.89 -23.03 9.70
C LYS A 107 -7.96 -24.15 9.74
N PRO A 108 -7.59 -25.43 9.60
CA PRO A 108 -8.52 -26.54 9.84
C PRO A 108 -9.17 -26.42 11.22
N GLY A 109 -10.49 -26.65 11.29
CA GLY A 109 -11.26 -26.52 12.54
C GLY A 109 -11.65 -25.09 12.93
N MET A 110 -11.17 -24.06 12.23
CA MET A 110 -11.55 -22.66 12.48
C MET A 110 -12.89 -22.32 11.83
N THR A 111 -13.81 -21.75 12.61
CA THR A 111 -15.10 -21.26 12.09
C THR A 111 -14.90 -19.97 11.29
N ARG A 112 -15.91 -19.58 10.48
CA ARG A 112 -15.90 -18.27 9.81
C ARG A 112 -15.92 -17.12 10.81
N ASP A 113 -16.52 -17.32 11.99
CA ASP A 113 -16.62 -16.32 13.04
C ASP A 113 -15.29 -16.10 13.75
N ASP A 114 -14.58 -17.18 14.07
CA ASP A 114 -13.24 -17.11 14.65
C ASP A 114 -12.28 -16.36 13.71
N LEU A 115 -12.30 -16.73 12.42
CA LEU A 115 -11.48 -16.08 11.39
C LEU A 115 -11.77 -14.58 11.29
N PHE A 116 -13.06 -14.22 11.29
CA PHE A 116 -13.49 -12.83 11.25
C PHE A 116 -12.98 -12.05 12.45
N ASN A 117 -13.18 -12.57 13.67
CA ASN A 117 -12.81 -11.87 14.90
C ASN A 117 -11.28 -11.65 15.01
N ILE A 118 -10.48 -12.66 14.64
CA ILE A 118 -9.01 -12.55 14.66
C ILE A 118 -8.56 -11.43 13.72
N ASN A 119 -8.99 -11.48 12.46
CA ASN A 119 -8.53 -10.52 11.48
C ASN A 119 -9.16 -9.13 11.67
N ALA A 120 -10.37 -9.02 12.23
CA ALA A 120 -10.95 -7.75 12.62
C ALA A 120 -10.10 -7.06 13.69
N GLY A 121 -9.54 -7.83 14.63
CA GLY A 121 -8.55 -7.34 15.59
C GLY A 121 -7.26 -6.83 14.93
N ILE A 122 -6.72 -7.57 13.95
CA ILE A 122 -5.52 -7.17 13.19
C ILE A 122 -5.77 -5.88 12.41
N VAL A 123 -6.88 -5.81 11.67
CA VAL A 123 -7.24 -4.60 10.90
C VAL A 123 -7.44 -3.41 11.84
N LYS A 124 -8.12 -3.59 12.97
CA LYS A 124 -8.31 -2.54 13.98
C LYS A 124 -6.98 -2.00 14.49
N SER A 125 -6.02 -2.86 14.85
CA SER A 125 -4.73 -2.42 15.38
C SER A 125 -3.91 -1.66 14.33
N LEU A 126 -3.89 -2.14 13.09
CA LEU A 126 -3.20 -1.46 11.99
C LEU A 126 -3.85 -0.13 11.63
N CYS A 127 -5.18 -0.06 11.53
CA CYS A 127 -5.90 1.19 11.32
C CYS A 127 -5.63 2.21 12.43
N ALA A 128 -5.56 1.79 13.70
CA ALA A 128 -5.24 2.67 14.81
C ALA A 128 -3.80 3.21 14.73
N ALA A 129 -2.83 2.37 14.35
CA ALA A 129 -1.45 2.80 14.12
C ALA A 129 -1.36 3.80 12.95
N ILE A 130 -2.07 3.53 11.85
CA ILE A 130 -2.14 4.44 10.70
C ILE A 130 -2.70 5.82 11.10
N ALA A 131 -3.82 5.84 11.82
CA ALA A 131 -4.44 7.09 12.26
C ALA A 131 -3.50 7.91 13.17
N LYS A 132 -2.68 7.23 13.98
CA LYS A 132 -1.72 7.85 14.89
C LYS A 132 -0.47 8.37 14.17
N ASP A 133 0.14 7.54 13.34
CA ASP A 133 1.48 7.77 12.79
C ASP A 133 1.45 8.40 11.39
N CYS A 134 0.28 8.47 10.74
CA CYS A 134 0.08 9.09 9.42
C CYS A 134 -1.20 9.94 9.34
N PRO A 135 -1.29 11.04 10.12
CA PRO A 135 -2.52 11.83 10.25
C PRO A 135 -2.90 12.67 9.01
N ASN A 136 -2.00 12.79 8.03
CA ASN A 136 -2.22 13.53 6.77
C ASN A 136 -2.27 12.60 5.55
N MET A 137 -2.56 11.32 5.76
CA MET A 137 -2.55 10.32 4.70
C MET A 137 -3.80 10.43 3.83
N ASN A 138 -3.58 10.38 2.52
CA ASN A 138 -4.64 10.59 1.56
C ASN A 138 -5.44 9.30 1.23
N TRP A 139 -4.85 8.10 1.42
CA TRP A 139 -5.43 6.84 0.93
C TRP A 139 -5.11 5.63 1.83
N ILE A 140 -6.13 4.83 2.14
CA ILE A 140 -6.00 3.47 2.68
C ILE A 140 -6.82 2.51 1.82
N ASP A 141 -6.16 1.47 1.34
CA ASP A 141 -6.75 0.37 0.62
C ASP A 141 -6.78 -0.85 1.55
N ASN A 142 -7.91 -1.03 2.22
CA ASN A 142 -8.09 -2.13 3.14
C ASN A 142 -8.69 -3.34 2.42
N TRP A 143 -8.00 -4.49 2.50
CA TRP A 143 -8.55 -5.77 2.06
C TRP A 143 -9.32 -6.38 3.23
N LEU A 144 -10.55 -5.89 3.47
CA LEU A 144 -11.37 -6.44 4.53
C LEU A 144 -11.92 -7.81 4.13
N LEU A 145 -11.43 -8.80 4.85
CA LEU A 145 -12.05 -10.04 5.31
C LEU A 145 -13.27 -10.56 4.55
N LEU A 146 -13.07 -11.75 3.96
CA LEU A 146 -14.01 -12.51 3.13
C LEU A 146 -13.97 -12.11 1.65
N ASN A 147 -12.76 -12.12 1.07
CA ASN A 147 -12.49 -12.29 -0.37
C ASN A 147 -13.00 -11.25 -1.37
N GLU A 148 -13.78 -10.21 -1.02
CA GLU A 148 -14.62 -9.62 -2.07
C GLU A 148 -14.65 -8.08 -2.18
N LEU A 149 -14.04 -7.27 -1.29
CA LEU A 149 -14.05 -5.82 -1.52
C LEU A 149 -12.83 -5.01 -1.06
N LEU A 150 -12.37 -4.18 -1.99
CA LEU A 150 -11.47 -3.05 -1.78
C LEU A 150 -12.32 -1.81 -1.45
N ILE A 151 -12.21 -1.29 -0.23
CA ILE A 151 -12.82 0.01 0.11
C ILE A 151 -11.68 1.02 0.20
N HIS A 152 -11.78 2.02 -0.67
CA HIS A 152 -10.88 3.15 -0.70
C HIS A 152 -11.40 4.19 0.30
N VAL A 153 -10.65 4.44 1.37
CA VAL A 153 -11.03 5.44 2.38
C VAL A 153 -9.91 6.44 2.61
N ARG A 154 -10.29 7.69 2.89
CA ARG A 154 -9.40 8.67 3.50
C ARG A 154 -9.65 8.67 5.00
N LEU A 155 -8.59 8.43 5.78
CA LEU A 155 -8.64 8.61 7.23
C LEU A 155 -8.14 10.01 7.59
N GLY A 156 -8.85 10.64 8.51
CA GLY A 156 -8.37 11.80 9.25
C GLY A 156 -8.26 11.50 10.74
N LYS A 157 -7.98 12.56 11.51
CA LYS A 157 -7.71 12.48 12.95
C LYS A 157 -8.88 11.90 13.77
N ASN A 158 -10.10 11.98 13.24
CA ASN A 158 -11.32 11.52 13.90
C ASN A 158 -11.90 10.24 13.27
N GLY A 159 -11.12 9.51 12.45
CA GLY A 159 -11.58 8.31 11.74
C GLY A 159 -11.76 8.54 10.24
N VAL A 160 -12.69 7.83 9.61
CA VAL A 160 -12.94 7.96 8.17
C VAL A 160 -13.51 9.34 7.86
N GLU A 161 -12.80 10.13 7.05
CA GLU A 161 -13.26 11.42 6.55
C GLU A 161 -14.02 11.28 5.24
N GLU A 162 -13.59 10.37 4.38
CA GLU A 162 -14.18 10.16 3.06
C GLU A 162 -14.15 8.67 2.69
N VAL A 163 -15.28 8.14 2.20
CA VAL A 163 -15.37 6.84 1.54
C VAL A 163 -15.46 7.11 0.05
N MET A 164 -14.46 6.69 -0.70
CA MET A 164 -14.43 6.89 -2.14
C MET A 164 -15.25 5.79 -2.83
N GLY A 165 -16.08 6.19 -3.79
CA GLY A 165 -16.88 5.27 -4.59
C GLY A 165 -16.01 4.39 -5.49
N LEU A 166 -16.58 3.30 -6.00
CA LEU A 166 -15.87 2.34 -6.86
C LEU A 166 -15.55 2.87 -8.28
N GLY A 167 -15.93 4.10 -8.59
CA GLY A 167 -15.81 4.67 -9.93
C GLY A 167 -16.81 4.06 -10.92
N PRO A 168 -16.63 4.29 -12.24
CA PRO A 168 -17.46 3.68 -13.27
C PRO A 168 -17.18 2.17 -13.36
N LEU A 169 -18.23 1.37 -13.24
CA LEU A 169 -18.18 -0.08 -13.33
C LEU A 169 -18.72 -0.57 -14.67
N SER A 170 -18.04 -1.55 -15.28
CA SER A 170 -18.57 -2.29 -16.42
C SER A 170 -19.80 -3.11 -16.06
N ASP A 171 -20.59 -3.54 -17.04
CA ASP A 171 -21.78 -4.37 -16.82
C ASP A 171 -21.46 -5.66 -16.06
N TYR A 172 -20.29 -6.26 -16.32
CA TYR A 172 -19.80 -7.44 -15.63
C TYR A 172 -19.51 -7.15 -14.14
N GLU A 173 -18.81 -6.06 -13.84
CA GLU A 173 -18.49 -5.66 -12.46
C GLU A 173 -19.74 -5.25 -11.68
N GLN A 174 -20.71 -4.59 -12.34
CA GLN A 174 -21.99 -4.27 -11.74
C GLN A 174 -22.76 -5.55 -11.37
N ALA A 175 -22.84 -6.53 -12.27
CA ALA A 175 -23.50 -7.80 -11.99
C ALA A 175 -22.81 -8.54 -10.82
N GLY A 176 -21.48 -8.54 -10.79
CA GLY A 176 -20.69 -9.08 -9.67
C GLY A 176 -21.03 -8.37 -8.36
N LEU A 177 -21.01 -7.04 -8.34
CA LEU A 177 -21.34 -6.24 -7.17
C LEU A 177 -22.77 -6.53 -6.67
N GLU A 178 -23.77 -6.56 -7.54
CA GLU A 178 -25.15 -6.89 -7.17
C GLU A 178 -25.25 -8.28 -6.52
N SER A 179 -24.52 -9.26 -7.06
CA SER A 179 -24.51 -10.62 -6.51
C SER A 179 -23.89 -10.70 -5.11
N LEU A 180 -22.93 -9.81 -4.80
CA LEU A 180 -22.19 -9.79 -3.54
C LEU A 180 -22.84 -8.92 -2.46
N LYS A 181 -23.71 -7.97 -2.83
CA LYS A 181 -24.39 -7.06 -1.90
C LYS A 181 -24.96 -7.72 -0.64
N PRO A 182 -25.66 -8.88 -0.72
CA PRO A 182 -26.20 -9.53 0.47
C PRO A 182 -25.11 -9.97 1.45
N GLU A 183 -24.03 -10.58 0.95
CA GLU A 183 -22.90 -11.04 1.75
C GLU A 183 -22.11 -9.87 2.35
N LEU A 184 -21.91 -8.82 1.56
CA LEU A 184 -21.26 -7.57 2.01
C LEU A 184 -22.05 -6.92 3.14
N LYS A 185 -23.38 -6.83 2.99
CA LYS A 185 -24.25 -6.26 4.02
C LYS A 185 -24.14 -7.03 5.34
N ALA A 186 -24.19 -8.36 5.28
CA ALA A 186 -24.03 -9.20 6.47
C ALA A 186 -22.65 -9.01 7.13
N SER A 187 -21.59 -8.90 6.32
CA SER A 187 -20.22 -8.67 6.80
C SER A 187 -20.07 -7.29 7.46
N ILE A 188 -20.69 -6.25 6.89
CA ILE A 188 -20.72 -4.90 7.45
C ILE A 188 -21.44 -4.89 8.81
N GLU A 189 -22.62 -5.48 8.88
CA GLU A 189 -23.39 -5.55 10.14
C GLU A 189 -22.60 -6.27 11.25
N LYS A 190 -21.86 -7.32 10.89
CA LYS A 190 -20.97 -8.03 11.81
C LYS A 190 -19.79 -7.16 12.25
N GLY A 191 -19.17 -6.43 11.33
CA GLY A 191 -18.10 -5.48 11.63
C GLY A 191 -18.54 -4.36 12.57
N ILE A 192 -19.73 -3.80 12.34
CA ILE A 192 -20.33 -2.78 13.22
C ILE A 192 -20.56 -3.35 14.63
N LYS A 193 -21.10 -4.56 14.73
CA LYS A 193 -21.28 -5.23 16.04
C LYS A 193 -19.96 -5.45 16.77
N PHE A 194 -18.94 -5.94 16.05
CA PHE A 194 -17.60 -6.14 16.62
C PHE A 194 -17.00 -4.83 17.15
N ALA A 195 -17.07 -3.74 16.36
CA ALA A 195 -16.54 -2.43 16.73
C ALA A 195 -17.27 -1.79 17.93
N ASN A 196 -18.57 -2.01 18.07
CA ASN A 196 -19.32 -1.50 19.22
C ASN A 196 -19.06 -2.29 20.53
N GLN A 197 -18.48 -3.48 20.42
CA GLN A 197 -18.22 -4.37 21.54
C GLN A 197 -16.75 -4.38 22.00
N ASN A 198 -15.84 -3.77 21.24
CA ASN A 198 -14.39 -3.80 21.46
C ASN A 198 -13.74 -2.46 21.14
#